data_AF-A0A920RLJ3-F1
#
_entry.id   AF-A0A920RLJ3-F1
#
_cell.length_a   1.000
_cell.length_b   1.000
_cell.length_c   1.000
_cell.angle_alpha   90.00
_cell.angle_beta   90.00
_cell.angle_gamma   90.00
#
_symmetry.space_group_name_H-M   'P 1'
#
loop_
_entity.id
_entity.type
_entity.pdbx_description
1 polymer ?
#
loop_
_entity_poly.entity_id
_entity_poly.type
_entity_poly.pdbx_seq_one_letter_code
_entity_poly.pdbx_strand_id
1 'polypeptide(L)'
;MTASRLDRRRSLREQFDDKLRRIDHSRAADSLWEIPATGLPPADLPRTRDAFDLSKESSETRARFGNTVWANSCLVARRLVEAGSTFISVNWEEADSGNHWDLHANNFNMCRHHLPILDPMFTALVDDLQQRGLLETTLSC
;
A
#
# COMPACT_ATOMS: atom_id res chain seq x y z
N MET A 1 -30.22 34.10 26.35
CA MET A 1 -29.10 33.15 26.14
C MET A 1 -27.82 33.97 26.00
N THR A 2 -26.91 33.90 26.97
CA THR A 2 -25.77 34.83 27.10
C THR A 2 -24.68 34.55 26.06
N ALA A 3 -24.19 35.60 25.39
CA ALA A 3 -23.13 35.54 24.36
C ALA A 3 -21.89 34.75 24.81
N SER A 4 -21.57 34.80 26.10
CA SER A 4 -20.48 34.04 26.72
C SER A 4 -20.59 32.50 26.56
N ARG A 5 -21.81 31.94 26.54
CA ARG A 5 -21.99 30.49 26.30
C ARG A 5 -21.75 30.09 24.85
N LEU A 6 -22.04 30.98 23.90
CA LEU A 6 -21.79 30.74 22.48
C LEU A 6 -20.30 30.83 22.15
N ASP A 7 -19.59 31.81 22.73
CA ASP A 7 -18.13 31.90 22.61
C ASP A 7 -17.41 30.71 23.24
N ARG A 8 -17.88 30.25 24.41
CA ARG A 8 -17.31 29.05 25.04
C ARG A 8 -17.48 27.81 24.17
N ARG A 9 -18.62 27.68 23.48
CA ARG A 9 -18.89 26.55 22.58
C ARG A 9 -18.11 26.64 21.28
N ARG A 10 -17.88 27.85 20.75
CA ARG A 10 -17.03 28.08 19.58
C ARG A 10 -15.56 27.76 19.89
N SER A 11 -15.05 28.30 20.99
CA SER A 11 -13.68 28.05 21.44
C SER A 11 -13.42 26.56 21.72
N LEU A 12 -14.39 25.84 22.29
CA LEU A 12 -14.25 24.40 22.51
C LEU A 12 -14.27 23.60 21.20
N ARG A 13 -15.06 24.02 20.20
CA ARG A 13 -15.02 23.38 18.86
C ARG A 13 -13.69 23.62 18.17
N GLU A 14 -13.19 24.86 18.18
CA GLU A 14 -11.87 25.20 17.61
C GLU A 14 -10.75 24.41 18.27
N GLN A 15 -10.78 24.27 19.60
CA GLN A 15 -9.80 23.44 20.33
C GLN A 15 -9.92 21.94 20.00
N PHE A 16 -11.12 21.44 19.69
CA PHE A 16 -11.33 20.05 19.29
C PHE A 16 -10.87 19.81 17.86
N ASP A 17 -11.19 20.72 16.94
CA ASP A 17 -10.79 20.68 15.54
C ASP A 17 -9.25 20.79 15.42
N ASP A 18 -8.59 21.64 16.22
CA ASP A 18 -7.13 21.71 16.26
C ASP A 18 -6.48 20.43 16.80
N LYS A 19 -7.11 19.77 17.77
CA LYS A 19 -6.65 18.47 18.28
C LYS A 19 -6.84 17.36 17.25
N LEU A 20 -7.99 17.32 16.59
CA LEU A 20 -8.27 16.36 15.50
C LEU A 20 -7.30 16.56 14.34
N ARG A 21 -7.04 17.82 13.94
CA ARG A 21 -6.08 18.15 12.88
C ARG A 21 -4.63 17.78 13.24
N ARG A 22 -4.25 17.84 14.52
CA ARG A 22 -2.97 17.31 15.02
C ARG A 22 -2.90 15.78 15.01
N ILE A 23 -4.02 15.10 15.25
CA ILE A 23 -4.13 13.64 15.21
C ILE A 23 -4.12 13.14 13.75
N ASP A 24 -4.82 13.83 12.85
CA ASP A 24 -4.86 13.54 11.41
C ASP A 24 -3.49 13.73 10.73
N HIS A 25 -2.63 14.59 11.27
CA HIS A 25 -1.33 14.90 10.64
C HIS A 25 -0.16 13.99 11.04
N SER A 26 -0.30 12.96 11.89
CA SER A 26 0.95 12.35 12.42
C SER A 26 0.95 10.89 12.89
N ARG A 27 -0.07 10.05 12.72
CA ARG A 27 0.03 8.68 13.27
C ARG A 27 -0.50 7.49 12.47
N ALA A 28 -1.27 7.67 11.41
CA ALA A 28 -1.66 6.56 10.54
C ALA A 28 -0.89 6.57 9.21
N ALA A 29 -0.53 7.76 8.72
CA ALA A 29 0.31 7.91 7.54
C ALA A 29 1.81 7.78 7.86
N ASP A 30 2.28 8.34 8.98
CA ASP A 30 3.71 8.28 9.37
C ASP A 30 4.12 6.92 9.95
N SER A 31 3.23 6.22 10.65
CA SER A 31 3.51 4.88 11.18
C SER A 31 3.62 3.82 10.08
N LEU A 32 3.08 4.09 8.89
CA LEU A 32 3.30 3.25 7.71
C LEU A 32 4.71 3.43 7.14
N TRP A 33 5.42 4.50 7.53
CA TRP A 33 6.72 4.91 7.01
C TRP A 33 7.88 4.82 7.99
N GLU A 34 7.69 4.22 9.17
CA GLU A 34 8.81 3.66 9.95
C GLU A 34 9.34 2.37 9.30
N ILE A 35 9.52 2.37 7.98
CA ILE A 35 10.48 1.46 7.33
C ILE A 35 11.81 2.16 7.51
N PRO A 36 12.76 1.61 8.30
CA PRO A 36 14.10 2.17 8.36
C PRO A 36 14.62 2.22 6.92
N ALA A 37 14.83 3.42 6.39
CA ALA A 37 15.51 3.66 5.11
C ALA A 37 17.01 3.33 5.25
N THR A 38 17.33 2.20 5.87
CA THR A 38 18.68 1.70 6.09
C THR A 38 19.16 1.11 4.77
N GLY A 39 19.53 1.98 3.82
CA GLY A 39 20.19 1.56 2.59
C GLY A 39 19.91 2.38 1.33
N LEU A 40 18.94 3.30 1.32
CA LEU A 40 18.61 4.10 0.13
C LEU A 40 19.32 5.47 0.15
N PRO A 41 20.03 5.86 -0.92
CA PRO A 41 20.57 7.22 -1.07
C PRO A 41 19.47 8.29 -0.94
N PRO A 42 19.77 9.47 -0.37
CA PRO A 42 18.80 10.57 -0.23
C PRO A 42 18.15 11.02 -1.55
N ALA A 43 18.83 10.81 -2.68
CA ALA A 43 18.34 11.14 -4.02
C ALA A 43 17.22 10.20 -4.50
N ASP A 44 17.14 8.99 -3.97
CA ASP A 44 16.15 7.97 -4.37
C ASP A 44 14.86 8.07 -3.55
N LEU A 45 14.90 8.76 -2.41
CA LEU A 45 13.77 8.94 -1.49
C LEU A 45 12.50 9.52 -2.15
N PRO A 46 12.57 10.55 -3.02
CA PRO A 46 11.38 11.09 -3.69
C PRO A 46 10.77 10.12 -4.71
N ARG A 47 11.60 9.37 -5.45
CA ARG A 47 11.15 8.40 -6.45
C ARG A 47 10.52 7.18 -5.79
N THR A 48 11.15 6.69 -4.72
CA THR A 48 10.60 5.60 -3.90
C THR A 48 9.29 6.01 -3.25
N ARG A 49 9.16 7.24 -2.75
CA ARG A 49 7.90 7.76 -2.21
C ARG A 49 6.79 7.80 -3.27
N ASP A 50 7.12 8.22 -4.49
CA ASP A 50 6.18 8.25 -5.61
C ASP A 50 5.71 6.86 -6.07
N ALA A 51 6.47 5.80 -5.73
CA ALA A 51 6.07 4.43 -6.03
C ALA A 51 4.86 3.97 -5.21
N PHE A 52 4.67 4.50 -4.00
CA PHE A 52 3.52 4.18 -3.14
C PHE A 52 2.24 4.94 -3.52
N ASP A 53 2.34 5.97 -4.35
CA ASP A 53 1.18 6.74 -4.82
C ASP A 53 0.48 6.03 -5.99
N LEU A 54 -0.43 5.12 -5.67
CA LEU A 54 -1.25 4.40 -6.64
C LEU A 54 -2.32 5.26 -7.33
N SER A 55 -2.52 6.51 -6.90
CA SER A 55 -3.44 7.42 -7.60
C SER A 55 -2.91 7.83 -8.97
N LYS A 56 -1.59 7.69 -9.19
CA LYS A 56 -0.91 7.94 -10.45
C LYS A 56 -1.04 6.81 -11.48
N GLU A 57 -1.66 5.69 -11.11
CA GLU A 57 -1.90 4.56 -12.02
C GLU A 57 -3.26 4.68 -12.70
N SER A 58 -3.33 4.20 -13.95
CA SER A 58 -4.58 4.21 -14.70
C SER A 58 -5.62 3.29 -14.05
N SER A 59 -6.92 3.61 -14.24
CA SER A 59 -8.01 2.75 -13.76
C SER A 59 -7.96 1.36 -14.38
N GLU A 60 -7.52 1.25 -15.63
CA GLU A 60 -7.36 -0.02 -16.35
C GLU A 60 -6.25 -0.88 -15.72
N THR A 61 -5.08 -0.29 -15.44
CA THR A 61 -3.97 -0.97 -14.76
C THR A 61 -4.42 -1.49 -13.40
N ARG A 62 -5.10 -0.65 -12.61
CA ARG A 62 -5.61 -1.05 -11.29
C ARG A 62 -6.64 -2.16 -11.38
N ALA A 63 -7.50 -2.14 -12.40
CA ALA A 63 -8.49 -3.20 -12.63
C ALA A 63 -7.83 -4.54 -13.00
N ARG A 64 -6.75 -4.53 -13.78
CA ARG A 64 -6.00 -5.75 -14.15
C ARG A 64 -5.35 -6.44 -12.96
N PHE A 65 -4.71 -5.67 -12.08
CA PHE A 65 -4.11 -6.22 -10.85
C PHE A 65 -5.16 -6.68 -9.84
N GLY A 66 -6.31 -5.99 -9.79
CA GLY A 66 -7.38 -6.24 -8.84
C GLY A 66 -7.40 -5.25 -7.67
N ASN A 67 -8.43 -5.34 -6.83
CA ASN A 67 -8.68 -4.38 -5.75
C ASN A 67 -8.43 -4.97 -4.35
N THR A 68 -7.42 -5.82 -4.23
CA THR A 68 -7.00 -6.42 -2.94
C THR A 68 -5.76 -5.71 -2.41
N VAL A 69 -5.47 -5.89 -1.11
CA VAL A 69 -4.23 -5.36 -0.52
C VAL A 69 -3.02 -5.95 -1.25
N TRP A 70 -3.01 -7.26 -1.49
CA TRP A 70 -1.92 -7.93 -2.21
C TRP A 70 -1.72 -7.41 -3.63
N ALA A 71 -2.81 -7.19 -4.36
CA ALA A 71 -2.75 -6.64 -5.72
C ALA A 71 -2.14 -5.23 -5.74
N ASN A 72 -2.55 -4.38 -4.81
CA ASN A 72 -1.97 -3.06 -4.63
C ASN A 72 -0.49 -3.15 -4.22
N SER A 73 -0.11 -4.10 -3.37
CA SER A 73 1.29 -4.34 -2.99
C SER A 73 2.15 -4.75 -4.19
N CYS A 74 1.67 -5.63 -5.07
CA CYS A 74 2.37 -6.00 -6.30
C CYS A 74 2.49 -4.81 -7.27
N LEU A 75 1.47 -3.96 -7.37
CA LEU A 75 1.53 -2.75 -8.19
C LEU A 75 2.53 -1.73 -7.65
N VAL A 76 2.61 -1.57 -6.33
CA VAL A 76 3.67 -0.77 -5.68
C VAL A 76 5.05 -1.39 -5.94
N ALA A 77 5.20 -2.72 -5.82
CA ALA A 77 6.46 -3.41 -6.09
C ALA A 77 6.96 -3.12 -7.51
N ARG A 78 6.07 -3.18 -8.51
CA ARG A 78 6.37 -2.80 -9.90
C ARG A 78 6.87 -1.35 -10.01
N ARG A 79 6.23 -0.40 -9.33
CA ARG A 79 6.67 1.01 -9.29
C ARG A 79 8.01 1.18 -8.58
N LEU A 80 8.28 0.38 -7.55
CA LEU A 80 9.56 0.37 -6.84
C LEU A 80 10.70 -0.14 -7.73
N VAL A 81 10.44 -1.15 -8.58
CA VAL A 81 11.37 -1.59 -9.62
C VAL A 81 11.69 -0.44 -10.59
N GLU A 82 10.68 0.30 -11.06
CA GLU A 82 10.91 1.50 -11.89
C GLU A 82 11.68 2.60 -11.18
N ALA A 83 11.50 2.74 -9.86
CA ALA A 83 12.25 3.68 -9.04
C ALA A 83 13.70 3.24 -8.79
N GLY A 84 14.10 2.03 -9.23
CA GLY A 84 15.46 1.51 -9.12
C GLY A 84 15.71 0.64 -7.88
N SER A 85 14.65 0.16 -7.21
CA SER A 85 14.80 -0.76 -6.08
C SER A 85 15.38 -2.09 -6.56
N THR A 86 16.43 -2.55 -5.89
CA THR A 86 17.17 -3.77 -6.26
C THR A 86 16.58 -5.04 -5.65
N PHE A 87 15.82 -4.91 -4.58
CA PHE A 87 15.18 -6.02 -3.88
C PHE A 87 13.84 -5.56 -3.31
N ILE A 88 12.79 -6.33 -3.58
CA ILE A 88 11.44 -6.09 -3.06
C ILE A 88 10.90 -7.42 -2.53
N SER A 89 10.32 -7.40 -1.33
CA SER A 89 9.58 -8.53 -0.76
C SER A 89 8.12 -8.12 -0.61
N VAL A 90 7.21 -8.93 -1.15
CA VAL A 90 5.76 -8.77 -0.97
C VAL A 90 5.27 -9.92 -0.10
N ASN A 91 4.70 -9.59 1.05
CA ASN A 91 4.24 -10.59 2.00
C ASN A 91 2.75 -10.88 1.82
N TRP A 92 2.41 -12.16 1.88
CA TRP A 92 1.03 -12.65 1.80
C TRP A 92 0.50 -12.98 3.20
N GLU A 93 0.21 -11.95 3.98
CA GLU A 93 -0.31 -12.08 5.33
C GLU A 93 -1.63 -11.31 5.47
N GLU A 94 -2.59 -11.90 6.17
CA GLU A 94 -3.84 -11.26 6.54
C GLU A 94 -4.04 -11.46 8.04
N ALA A 95 -3.86 -10.39 8.81
CA ALA A 95 -3.85 -10.46 10.27
C ALA A 95 -5.22 -10.81 10.88
N ASP A 96 -6.31 -10.47 10.20
CA ASP A 96 -7.66 -10.47 10.79
C ASP A 96 -8.56 -11.63 10.35
N SER A 97 -8.26 -12.31 9.25
CA SER A 97 -9.18 -13.28 8.61
C SER A 97 -8.84 -14.75 8.87
N GLY A 98 -7.64 -15.05 9.36
CA GLY A 98 -7.09 -16.41 9.40
C GLY A 98 -6.73 -16.98 8.02
N ASN A 99 -6.87 -16.19 6.93
CA ASN A 99 -6.45 -16.53 5.58
C ASN A 99 -5.04 -15.99 5.30
N HIS A 100 -4.04 -16.61 5.91
CA HIS A 100 -2.63 -16.30 5.69
C HIS A 100 -1.96 -17.32 4.76
N TRP A 101 -0.70 -17.08 4.40
CA TRP A 101 0.10 -17.97 3.55
C TRP A 101 0.22 -19.42 4.08
N ASP A 102 0.14 -19.62 5.41
CA ASP A 102 0.18 -20.96 6.00
C ASP A 102 -1.18 -21.69 5.85
N LEU A 103 -1.25 -22.59 4.89
CA LEU A 103 -2.47 -23.32 4.51
C LEU A 103 -2.67 -24.65 5.26
N HIS A 104 -1.83 -24.99 6.25
CA HIS A 104 -1.78 -26.35 6.81
C HIS A 104 -3.09 -26.77 7.48
N ALA A 105 -3.84 -25.83 8.07
CA ALA A 105 -5.07 -26.13 8.78
C ALA A 105 -6.31 -26.30 7.86
N ASN A 106 -6.33 -25.67 6.68
CA ASN A 106 -7.54 -25.61 5.84
C ASN A 106 -7.24 -25.39 4.34
N ASN A 107 -6.31 -26.20 3.81
CA ASN A 107 -5.73 -26.00 2.48
C ASN A 107 -6.75 -25.78 1.34
N PHE A 108 -7.70 -26.70 1.14
CA PHE A 108 -8.59 -26.62 -0.03
C PHE A 108 -9.51 -25.39 -0.03
N ASN A 109 -10.03 -24.99 1.13
CA ASN A 109 -10.90 -23.83 1.22
C ASN A 109 -10.11 -22.53 1.08
N MET A 110 -8.94 -22.46 1.71
CA MET A 110 -8.06 -21.29 1.59
C MET A 110 -7.51 -21.16 0.16
N CYS A 111 -7.15 -22.25 -0.51
CA CYS A 111 -6.77 -22.21 -1.93
C CYS A 111 -7.89 -21.69 -2.82
N ARG A 112 -9.15 -22.09 -2.58
CA ARG A 112 -10.30 -21.55 -3.34
C ARG A 112 -10.49 -20.05 -3.13
N HIS A 113 -10.01 -19.50 -2.02
CA HIS A 113 -10.03 -18.08 -1.75
C HIS A 113 -8.82 -17.35 -2.37
N HIS A 114 -7.61 -17.89 -2.21
CA HIS A 114 -6.38 -17.21 -2.61
C HIS A 114 -6.04 -17.34 -4.10
N LEU A 115 -6.25 -18.51 -4.71
CA LEU A 115 -5.85 -18.74 -6.12
C LEU A 115 -6.53 -17.78 -7.10
N PRO A 116 -7.85 -17.47 -6.98
CA PRO A 116 -8.49 -16.50 -7.86
C PRO A 116 -7.97 -15.06 -7.72
N ILE A 117 -7.25 -14.76 -6.63
CA ILE A 117 -6.61 -13.45 -6.41
C ILE A 117 -5.18 -13.49 -6.95
N LEU A 118 -4.43 -14.54 -6.60
CA LEU A 118 -3.03 -14.71 -6.95
C LEU A 118 -2.83 -14.79 -8.47
N ASP A 119 -3.61 -15.62 -9.16
CA ASP A 119 -3.44 -15.90 -10.59
C ASP A 119 -3.53 -14.65 -11.49
N PRO A 120 -4.62 -13.84 -11.44
CA PRO A 120 -4.71 -12.63 -12.27
C PRO A 120 -3.71 -11.56 -11.83
N MET A 121 -3.47 -11.40 -10.52
CA MET A 121 -2.53 -10.42 -10.00
C MET A 121 -1.09 -10.69 -10.46
N PHE A 122 -0.64 -11.94 -10.33
CA PHE A 122 0.71 -12.33 -10.71
C PHE A 122 0.89 -12.26 -12.23
N THR A 123 -0.11 -12.70 -12.99
CA THR A 123 -0.12 -12.56 -14.46
C THR A 123 -0.02 -11.10 -14.87
N ALA A 124 -0.81 -10.21 -14.24
CA ALA A 124 -0.75 -8.78 -14.51
C ALA A 124 0.63 -8.18 -14.18
N LEU A 125 1.28 -8.62 -13.11
CA LEU A 125 2.63 -8.18 -12.75
C LEU A 125 3.65 -8.57 -13.83
N VAL A 126 3.66 -9.84 -14.24
CA VAL A 126 4.60 -10.34 -15.27
C VAL A 126 4.37 -9.61 -16.59
N ASP A 127 3.12 -9.47 -17.02
CA ASP A 127 2.76 -8.75 -18.24
C ASP A 127 3.22 -7.30 -18.19
N ASP A 128 3.01 -6.60 -17.07
CA ASP A 128 3.38 -5.18 -16.97
C ASP A 128 4.90 -5.00 -16.94
N LEU A 129 5.63 -5.90 -16.27
CA LEU A 129 7.10 -5.93 -16.31
C LEU A 129 7.61 -6.19 -17.73
N GLN A 130 6.97 -7.10 -18.47
CA GLN A 130 7.34 -7.40 -19.86
C GLN A 130 7.07 -6.20 -20.78
N GLN A 131 5.88 -5.59 -20.70
CA GLN A 131 5.49 -4.44 -21.53
C GLN A 131 6.41 -3.23 -21.32
N ARG A 132 6.98 -3.10 -20.11
CA ARG A 132 7.92 -2.03 -19.75
C ARG A 132 9.39 -2.39 -19.99
N GLY A 133 9.67 -3.61 -20.46
CA GLY A 133 11.04 -4.10 -20.68
C GLY A 133 11.84 -4.35 -19.40
N LEU A 134 11.17 -4.42 -18.24
CA LEU A 134 11.79 -4.62 -16.94
C LEU A 134 12.02 -6.11 -16.62
N LEU A 135 11.24 -7.00 -17.24
CA LEU A 135 11.28 -8.45 -16.98
C LEU A 135 12.66 -9.07 -17.22
N GLU A 136 13.40 -8.59 -18.23
CA GLU A 136 14.78 -9.06 -18.52
C GLU A 136 15.78 -8.75 -17.40
N THR A 137 15.48 -7.74 -16.59
CA THR A 137 16.35 -7.26 -15.50
C THR A 137 15.80 -7.57 -14.11
N THR A 138 14.61 -8.16 -14.04
CA THR A 138 13.87 -8.41 -12.79
C THR A 138 13.58 -9.89 -12.65
N LEU A 139 14.19 -10.55 -11.68
CA LEU A 139 13.84 -11.91 -11.32
C LEU A 139 12.66 -11.88 -10.34
N SER A 140 11.54 -12.47 -10.73
CA SER A 140 10.36 -12.65 -9.87
C SER A 140 10.29 -14.11 -9.41
N CYS A 141 10.13 -14.33 -8.10
CA CYS A 141 10.04 -15.63 -7.46
C CYS A 141 8.83 -15.72 -6.53
#